data_AF-A0A3B9ANN8-F1
#
_entry.id   AF-A0A3B9ANN8-F1
#
_cell.length_a   1.000
_cell.length_b   1.000
_cell.length_c   1.000
_cell.angle_alpha   90.00
_cell.angle_beta   90.00
_cell.angle_gamma   90.00
#
_symmetry.space_group_name_H-M   'P 1'
#
loop_
_entity.id
_entity.type
_entity.pdbx_description
1 polymer ?
#
loop_
_entity_poly.entity_id
_entity_poly.type
_entity_poly.pdbx_seq_one_letter_code
_entity_poly.pdbx_strand_id
1 'polypeptide(L)'
;MQFDKLQLLHETITNMETLGLPITDAIISRRKEIEDEIISNDLLPMLSEQIEPILGWLNKEFVIVIDYNPEKGLDVKLSKKARIIEVLSKINDNNSTDKREGSSYRSARQPYTGSRKSPSPDPYNYAIRVPELKPLTTMYPFLTWQEICNYLRIEVGADSARRKLKQYVNANQPHWPDVPEPIVLNR
;
A
#
# COMPACT_ATOMS: atom_id res chain seq x y z
N MET A 1 -30.80 10.78 4.02
CA MET A 1 -30.72 9.46 4.68
C MET A 1 -29.67 8.63 3.95
N GLN A 2 -28.42 9.09 3.97
CA GLN A 2 -27.30 8.36 3.37
C GLN A 2 -26.23 8.37 4.45
N PHE A 3 -25.83 7.18 4.91
CA PHE A 3 -24.97 6.87 6.07
C PHE A 3 -25.65 6.69 7.44
N ASP A 4 -26.94 6.35 7.48
CA ASP A 4 -27.65 6.06 8.74
C ASP A 4 -26.95 4.96 9.58
N LYS A 5 -26.30 3.97 8.94
CA LYS A 5 -25.52 2.92 9.64
C LYS A 5 -24.24 3.44 10.28
N LEU A 6 -23.49 4.30 9.58
CA LEU A 6 -22.24 4.86 10.10
C LEU A 6 -22.54 5.86 11.21
N GLN A 7 -23.58 6.67 11.03
CA GLN A 7 -24.09 7.56 12.06
C GLN A 7 -24.54 6.77 13.30
N LEU A 8 -25.32 5.71 13.12
CA LEU A 8 -25.74 4.83 14.21
C LEU A 8 -24.54 4.17 14.92
N LEU A 9 -23.49 3.79 14.19
CA LEU A 9 -22.27 3.25 14.78
C LEU A 9 -21.58 4.29 15.68
N HIS A 10 -21.44 5.53 15.21
CA HIS A 10 -20.87 6.61 16.02
C HIS A 10 -21.72 6.95 17.25
N GLU A 11 -23.04 7.05 17.07
CA GLU A 11 -23.99 7.30 18.18
C GLU A 11 -23.92 6.19 19.23
N THR A 12 -23.84 4.93 18.82
CA THR A 12 -23.73 3.79 19.74
C THR A 12 -22.47 3.88 20.59
N ILE A 13 -21.34 4.24 19.99
CA ILE A 13 -20.06 4.40 20.72
C ILE A 13 -20.12 5.57 21.69
N THR A 14 -20.62 6.73 21.25
CA THR A 14 -20.79 7.89 22.13
C THR A 14 -21.73 7.58 23.30
N ASN A 15 -22.77 6.78 23.07
CA ASN A 15 -23.66 6.31 24.12
C ASN A 15 -22.94 5.37 25.11
N MET A 16 -22.09 4.46 24.62
CA MET A 16 -21.28 3.58 25.49
C MET A 16 -20.29 4.38 26.34
N GLU A 17 -19.65 5.41 25.77
CA GLU A 17 -18.76 6.34 26.49
C GLU A 17 -19.53 7.12 27.56
N THR A 18 -20.70 7.65 27.21
CA THR A 18 -21.56 8.43 28.11
C THR A 18 -22.08 7.60 29.29
N LEU A 19 -22.34 6.31 29.05
CA LEU A 19 -22.80 5.37 30.07
C LEU A 19 -21.66 4.80 30.94
N GLY A 20 -20.41 5.19 30.69
CA GLY A 20 -19.24 4.70 31.44
C GLY A 20 -18.96 3.21 31.24
N LEU A 21 -19.41 2.64 30.12
CA LEU A 21 -19.18 1.23 29.81
C LEU A 21 -17.74 1.02 29.31
N PRO A 22 -17.06 -0.04 29.76
CA PRO A 22 -15.69 -0.30 29.34
C PRO A 22 -15.65 -0.69 27.85
N ILE A 23 -15.05 0.17 27.02
CA ILE A 23 -14.77 -0.16 25.63
C ILE A 23 -13.53 -1.05 25.60
N THR A 24 -13.75 -2.33 25.38
CA THR A 24 -12.67 -3.32 25.27
C THR A 24 -11.98 -3.19 23.90
N ASP A 25 -10.70 -3.55 23.79
CA ASP A 25 -9.94 -3.52 22.52
C ASP A 25 -10.62 -4.31 21.39
N ALA A 26 -11.38 -5.37 21.74
CA ALA A 26 -12.19 -6.13 20.80
C ALA A 26 -13.28 -5.27 20.14
N ILE A 27 -13.91 -4.37 20.89
CA ILE A 27 -14.97 -3.46 20.39
C ILE A 27 -14.36 -2.38 19.51
N ILE A 28 -13.18 -1.85 19.86
CA ILE A 28 -12.46 -0.85 19.05
C ILE A 28 -12.07 -1.44 17.69
N SER A 29 -11.50 -2.64 17.71
CA SER A 29 -11.09 -3.35 16.49
C SER A 29 -12.30 -3.65 15.62
N ARG A 30 -13.37 -4.18 16.22
CA ARG A 30 -14.59 -4.51 15.49
C ARG A 30 -15.30 -3.27 14.92
N ARG A 31 -15.31 -2.16 15.67
CA ARG A 31 -15.82 -0.87 15.19
C ARG A 31 -15.07 -0.45 13.93
N LYS A 32 -13.74 -0.50 13.97
CA LYS A 32 -12.89 -0.11 12.83
C LYS A 32 -13.18 -0.96 11.59
N GLU A 33 -13.31 -2.27 11.77
CA GLU A 33 -13.67 -3.18 10.67
C GLU A 33 -15.02 -2.81 10.03
N ILE A 34 -16.03 -2.52 10.86
CA ILE A 34 -17.37 -2.14 10.37
C ILE A 34 -17.31 -0.77 9.66
N GLU A 35 -16.55 0.17 10.20
CA GLU A 35 -16.35 1.49 9.60
C GLU A 35 -15.66 1.37 8.23
N ASP A 36 -14.58 0.60 8.15
CA ASP A 36 -13.86 0.32 6.89
C ASP A 36 -14.77 -0.40 5.87
N GLU A 37 -15.62 -1.33 6.32
CA GLU A 37 -16.60 -2.04 5.48
C GLU A 37 -17.65 -1.08 4.92
N ILE A 38 -18.21 -0.19 5.75
CA ILE A 38 -19.18 0.81 5.30
C ILE A 38 -18.54 1.82 4.34
N ILE A 39 -17.30 2.24 4.61
CA ILE A 39 -16.57 3.16 3.73
C ILE A 39 -16.36 2.51 2.35
N SER A 40 -15.87 1.26 2.33
CA SER A 40 -15.55 0.55 1.10
C SER A 40 -16.80 0.20 0.27
N ASN A 41 -17.86 -0.28 0.93
CA ASN A 41 -19.02 -0.85 0.23
C ASN A 41 -20.12 0.17 -0.08
N ASP A 42 -20.27 1.19 0.76
CA ASP A 42 -21.35 2.16 0.62
C ASP A 42 -20.81 3.53 0.18
N LEU A 43 -19.78 4.05 0.85
CA LEU A 43 -19.33 5.44 0.64
C LEU A 43 -18.56 5.63 -0.67
N LEU A 44 -17.56 4.78 -0.95
CA LEU A 44 -16.74 4.91 -2.16
C LEU A 44 -17.55 4.71 -3.46
N PRO A 45 -18.43 3.70 -3.58
CA PRO A 45 -19.25 3.53 -4.78
C PRO A 45 -20.20 4.71 -5.01
N MET A 46 -20.82 5.22 -3.94
CA MET A 46 -21.67 6.41 -4.02
C MET A 46 -20.90 7.65 -4.51
N LEU A 47 -19.69 7.88 -3.97
CA LEU A 47 -18.84 8.98 -4.45
C LEU A 47 -18.50 8.81 -5.93
N SER A 48 -18.22 7.59 -6.37
CA SER A 48 -17.96 7.27 -7.78
C SER A 48 -19.15 7.69 -8.67
N GLU A 49 -20.36 7.29 -8.31
CA GLU A 49 -21.59 7.64 -9.06
C GLU A 49 -21.80 9.15 -9.19
N GLN A 50 -21.45 9.91 -8.14
CA GLN A 50 -21.63 11.37 -8.13
C GLN A 50 -20.54 12.11 -8.91
N ILE A 51 -19.30 11.64 -8.88
CA ILE A 51 -18.18 12.32 -9.54
C ILE A 51 -18.02 11.91 -11.01
N GLU A 52 -18.41 10.70 -11.40
CA GLU A 52 -18.30 10.20 -12.78
C GLU A 52 -18.90 11.16 -13.84
N PRO A 53 -20.13 11.69 -13.69
CA PRO A 53 -20.67 12.66 -14.65
C PRO A 53 -19.86 13.97 -14.69
N ILE A 54 -19.23 14.34 -13.58
CA ILE A 54 -18.36 15.52 -13.48
C ILE A 54 -17.01 15.25 -14.14
N LEU A 55 -16.54 14.00 -14.22
CA LEU A 55 -15.24 13.66 -14.79
C LEU A 55 -15.34 13.18 -16.25
N GLY A 56 -16.54 12.91 -16.77
CA GLY A 56 -16.77 12.36 -18.12
C GLY A 56 -16.26 13.21 -19.28
N TRP A 57 -16.01 14.52 -19.08
CA TRP A 57 -15.40 15.39 -20.10
C TRP A 57 -13.87 15.30 -20.16
N LEU A 58 -13.23 14.59 -19.22
CA LEU A 58 -11.77 14.51 -19.13
C LEU A 58 -11.25 13.37 -20.03
N ASN A 59 -10.71 13.72 -21.18
CA ASN A 59 -10.14 12.78 -22.15
C ASN A 59 -8.70 12.32 -21.79
N LYS A 60 -8.43 12.02 -20.51
CA LYS A 60 -7.12 11.52 -20.04
C LYS A 60 -7.25 10.74 -18.74
N GLU A 61 -6.35 9.77 -18.52
CA GLU A 61 -6.24 9.06 -17.24
C GLU A 61 -5.56 9.95 -16.19
N PHE A 62 -6.16 10.10 -15.02
CA PHE A 62 -5.57 10.76 -13.85
C PHE A 62 -6.12 10.12 -12.57
N VAL A 63 -5.44 10.33 -11.45
CA VAL A 63 -5.89 9.85 -10.14
C VAL A 63 -6.15 11.05 -9.24
N ILE A 64 -7.33 11.08 -8.62
CA ILE A 64 -7.68 12.07 -7.62
C ILE A 64 -7.35 11.49 -6.25
N VAL A 65 -6.59 12.23 -5.45
CA VAL A 65 -6.45 11.93 -4.01
C VAL A 65 -7.29 12.94 -3.26
N ILE A 66 -8.22 12.43 -2.47
CA ILE A 66 -9.10 13.22 -1.61
C ILE A 66 -8.50 13.16 -0.21
N ASP A 67 -7.98 14.30 0.26
CA ASP A 67 -7.54 14.46 1.64
C ASP A 67 -8.69 15.15 2.39
N TYR A 68 -9.39 14.38 3.22
CA TYR A 68 -10.53 14.87 3.98
C TYR A 68 -10.19 14.93 5.47
N ASN A 69 -10.34 16.11 6.05
CA ASN A 69 -10.27 16.33 7.48
C ASN A 69 -11.56 17.03 7.97
N PRO A 70 -12.27 16.50 8.97
CA PRO A 70 -13.51 17.08 9.47
C PRO A 70 -13.41 18.54 9.93
N GLU A 71 -12.23 18.98 10.41
CA GLU A 71 -12.02 20.36 10.92
C GLU A 71 -11.49 21.32 9.85
N LYS A 72 -10.72 20.81 8.87
CA LYS A 72 -10.03 21.63 7.85
C LYS A 72 -10.73 21.63 6.50
N GLY A 73 -11.72 20.76 6.31
CA GLY A 73 -12.45 20.60 5.06
C GLY A 73 -11.80 19.62 4.10
N LEU A 74 -12.30 19.63 2.86
CA LEU A 74 -11.90 18.74 1.79
C LEU A 74 -10.81 19.40 0.93
N ASP A 75 -9.65 18.77 0.79
CA ASP A 75 -8.59 19.20 -0.13
C ASP A 75 -8.44 18.19 -1.27
N VAL A 76 -8.67 18.67 -2.51
CA VAL A 76 -8.68 17.83 -3.71
C VAL A 76 -7.44 18.15 -4.53
N LYS A 77 -6.51 17.18 -4.59
CA LYS A 77 -5.27 17.32 -5.35
C LYS A 77 -5.23 16.37 -6.53
N LEU A 78 -4.87 16.90 -7.69
CA LEU A 78 -4.56 16.10 -8.87
C LEU A 78 -3.22 15.40 -8.65
N SER A 79 -3.21 14.07 -8.76
CA SER A 79 -1.98 13.31 -8.69
C SER A 79 -1.80 12.42 -9.90
N LYS A 80 -0.54 12.20 -10.26
CA LYS A 80 -0.18 11.20 -11.26
C LYS A 80 -0.21 9.85 -10.57
N LYS A 81 -0.80 8.83 -11.21
CA LYS A 81 -0.80 7.43 -10.73
C LYS A 81 0.59 6.99 -10.23
N ALA A 82 1.63 7.27 -11.02
CA ALA A 82 3.02 6.98 -10.67
C ALA A 82 3.51 7.66 -9.36
N ARG A 83 3.06 8.88 -9.03
CA ARG A 83 3.45 9.58 -7.80
C ARG A 83 2.77 9.01 -6.56
N ILE A 84 1.53 8.56 -6.66
CA ILE A 84 0.82 7.93 -5.53
C ILE A 84 1.47 6.59 -5.21
N ILE A 85 1.76 5.78 -6.24
CA ILE A 85 2.44 4.49 -6.09
C ILE A 85 3.81 4.67 -5.40
N GLU A 86 4.57 5.70 -5.80
CA GLU A 86 5.86 6.03 -5.17
C GLU A 86 5.75 6.46 -3.69
N VAL A 87 4.67 7.16 -3.30
CA VAL A 87 4.44 7.55 -1.90
C VAL A 87 4.02 6.34 -1.07
N LEU A 88 3.11 5.51 -1.60
CA LEU A 88 2.66 4.30 -0.91
C LEU A 88 3.79 3.29 -0.71
N SER A 89 4.68 3.13 -1.71
CA SER A 89 5.86 2.25 -1.57
C SER A 89 6.80 2.73 -0.46
N LYS A 90 7.01 4.04 -0.33
CA LYS A 90 7.87 4.62 0.73
C LYS A 90 7.27 4.51 2.12
N ILE A 91 5.94 4.52 2.26
CA ILE A 91 5.28 4.39 3.57
C ILE A 91 5.40 2.94 4.07
N ASN A 92 5.29 1.96 3.19
CA ASN A 92 5.34 0.54 3.55
C ASN A 92 6.73 0.09 4.02
N ASP A 93 7.80 0.69 3.48
CA ASP A 93 9.19 0.42 3.87
C ASP A 93 9.51 0.83 5.32
N ASN A 94 8.72 1.75 5.92
CA ASN A 94 8.98 2.28 7.27
C ASN A 94 8.29 1.49 8.40
N ASN A 95 7.43 0.51 8.10
CA ASN A 95 6.68 -0.25 9.12
C ASN A 95 7.29 -1.62 9.47
N SER A 96 8.53 -1.89 9.07
CA SER A 96 9.31 -3.04 9.57
C SER A 96 10.55 -2.57 10.34
N THR A 97 10.38 -2.34 11.65
CA THR A 97 11.25 -2.92 12.70
C THR A 97 10.85 -2.44 14.12
N ASP A 98 10.23 -3.38 14.84
CA ASP A 98 10.52 -3.88 16.19
C ASP A 98 11.09 -2.94 17.29
N LYS A 99 10.44 -3.03 18.46
CA LYS A 99 10.83 -2.43 19.74
C LYS A 99 12.07 -3.13 20.31
N ARG A 100 13.12 -2.39 20.69
CA ARG A 100 13.98 -2.73 21.84
C ARG A 100 14.42 -1.46 22.57
N GLU A 101 14.13 -1.41 23.87
CA GLU A 101 14.60 -0.38 24.81
C GLU A 101 16.10 -0.53 25.11
N GLY A 102 16.75 0.63 25.35
CA GLY A 102 17.85 0.79 26.29
C GLY A 102 19.26 0.36 25.85
N SER A 103 20.09 1.32 25.42
CA SER A 103 21.15 1.87 26.28
C SER A 103 21.94 2.98 25.58
N SER A 104 22.27 3.98 26.39
CA SER A 104 23.13 5.13 26.16
C SER A 104 24.52 4.72 25.63
N TYR A 105 24.97 5.34 24.52
CA TYR A 105 26.22 6.11 24.48
C TYR A 105 26.14 7.21 23.41
N ARG A 106 26.30 8.46 23.85
CA ARG A 106 26.70 9.57 22.99
C ARG A 106 28.09 9.27 22.41
N SER A 107 28.26 9.30 21.10
CA SER A 107 29.50 9.77 20.46
C SER A 107 29.31 10.04 18.96
N ALA A 108 29.67 11.27 18.59
CA ALA A 108 30.09 11.76 17.28
C ALA A 108 29.32 11.28 16.03
N ARG A 109 28.48 12.17 15.49
CA ARG A 109 28.06 12.13 14.08
C ARG A 109 29.32 12.22 13.19
N GLN A 110 29.75 11.10 12.62
CA GLN A 110 30.51 11.12 11.37
C GLN A 110 29.51 11.02 10.19
N PRO A 111 29.70 11.77 9.10
CA PRO A 111 28.83 11.65 7.93
C PRO A 111 29.03 10.28 7.29
N TYR A 112 27.99 9.46 7.28
CA TYR A 112 27.99 8.18 6.58
C TYR A 112 28.04 8.43 5.07
N THR A 113 29.20 8.26 4.46
CA THR A 113 29.35 8.14 3.00
C THR A 113 28.86 6.75 2.57
N GLY A 114 27.54 6.54 2.64
CA GLY A 114 26.90 5.35 2.11
C GLY A 114 26.77 5.46 0.61
N SER A 115 27.43 4.57 -0.13
CA SER A 115 27.25 4.38 -1.55
C SER A 115 25.76 4.24 -1.89
N ARG A 116 25.24 5.15 -2.74
CA ARG A 116 23.88 5.05 -3.30
C ARG A 116 23.76 3.69 -4.00
N LYS A 117 23.02 2.76 -3.40
CA LYS A 117 22.67 1.48 -4.03
C LYS A 117 21.86 1.80 -5.28
N SER A 118 22.22 1.20 -6.40
CA SER A 118 21.49 1.32 -7.66
C SER A 118 19.98 1.08 -7.44
N PRO A 119 19.10 1.85 -8.11
CA PRO A 119 17.67 1.61 -8.03
C PRO A 119 17.36 0.15 -8.39
N SER A 120 16.67 -0.55 -7.48
CA SER A 120 16.20 -1.90 -7.79
C SER A 120 15.11 -1.82 -8.85
N PRO A 121 15.09 -2.73 -9.83
CA PRO A 121 14.06 -2.72 -10.87
C PRO A 121 12.67 -2.93 -10.26
N ASP A 122 11.67 -2.35 -10.91
CA ASP A 122 10.29 -2.33 -10.45
C ASP A 122 9.62 -3.72 -10.58
N PRO A 123 9.17 -4.35 -9.47
CA PRO A 123 8.47 -5.63 -9.45
C PRO A 123 7.15 -5.61 -10.25
N TYR A 124 6.42 -4.49 -10.22
CA TYR A 124 5.14 -4.39 -10.91
C TYR A 124 5.31 -4.50 -12.43
N ASN A 125 6.29 -3.75 -12.96
CA ASN A 125 6.64 -3.80 -14.38
C ASN A 125 7.10 -5.19 -14.85
N TYR A 126 7.63 -6.02 -13.94
CA TYR A 126 7.91 -7.42 -14.23
C TYR A 126 6.62 -8.26 -14.26
N ALA A 127 5.79 -8.16 -13.22
CA ALA A 127 4.57 -8.95 -13.07
C ALA A 127 3.56 -8.75 -14.21
N ILE A 128 3.41 -7.53 -14.75
CA ILE A 128 2.51 -7.25 -15.89
C ILE A 128 2.94 -7.96 -17.18
N ARG A 129 4.21 -8.37 -17.29
CA ARG A 129 4.76 -9.08 -18.46
C ARG A 129 4.68 -10.59 -18.31
N VAL A 130 4.41 -11.09 -17.10
CA VAL A 130 4.23 -12.52 -16.84
C VAL A 130 2.75 -12.86 -17.05
N PRO A 131 2.39 -13.75 -18.00
CA PRO A 131 0.99 -14.07 -18.30
C PRO A 131 0.18 -14.53 -17.10
N GLU A 132 0.81 -15.25 -16.16
CA GLU A 132 0.16 -15.78 -14.96
C GLU A 132 -0.01 -14.73 -13.84
N LEU A 133 0.82 -13.69 -13.82
CA LEU A 133 0.78 -12.64 -12.80
C LEU A 133 -0.01 -11.40 -13.26
N LYS A 134 -0.11 -11.17 -14.57
CA LYS A 134 -0.82 -10.04 -15.18
C LYS A 134 -2.31 -9.92 -14.79
N PRO A 135 -3.10 -11.00 -14.69
CA PRO A 135 -4.49 -10.89 -14.23
C PRO A 135 -4.55 -10.37 -12.79
N LEU A 136 -3.60 -10.80 -11.97
CA LEU A 136 -3.53 -10.46 -10.55
C LEU A 136 -3.10 -9.02 -10.32
N THR A 137 -2.24 -8.46 -11.18
CA THR A 137 -1.83 -7.04 -11.06
C THR A 137 -2.99 -6.05 -11.18
N THR A 138 -4.14 -6.47 -11.71
CA THR A 138 -5.36 -5.65 -11.82
C THR A 138 -6.11 -5.56 -10.49
N MET A 139 -6.05 -6.62 -9.67
CA MET A 139 -6.75 -6.72 -8.38
C MET A 139 -5.81 -6.47 -7.19
N TYR A 140 -4.54 -6.85 -7.32
CA TYR A 140 -3.48 -6.67 -6.33
C TYR A 140 -2.15 -6.36 -7.05
N PRO A 141 -1.70 -5.10 -7.10
CA PRO A 141 -0.42 -4.78 -7.71
C PRO A 141 0.71 -5.38 -6.86
N PHE A 142 1.59 -6.16 -7.48
CA PHE A 142 2.81 -6.63 -6.80
C PHE A 142 3.76 -5.45 -6.61
N LEU A 143 3.91 -4.98 -5.38
CA LEU A 143 4.70 -3.81 -5.01
C LEU A 143 6.14 -4.19 -4.66
N THR A 144 6.37 -5.45 -4.26
CA THR A 144 7.68 -5.97 -3.88
C THR A 144 7.98 -7.29 -4.59
N TRP A 145 9.28 -7.56 -4.81
CA TRP A 145 9.74 -8.86 -5.30
C TRP A 145 9.36 -10.00 -4.34
N GLN A 146 9.19 -9.69 -3.05
CA GLN A 146 8.81 -10.67 -2.03
C GLN A 146 7.35 -11.08 -2.13
N GLU A 147 6.43 -10.18 -2.50
CA GLU A 147 5.03 -10.53 -2.75
C GLU A 147 4.89 -11.48 -3.94
N ILE A 148 5.69 -11.29 -4.98
CA ILE A 148 5.75 -12.22 -6.12
C ILE A 148 6.23 -13.59 -5.64
N CYS A 149 7.30 -13.64 -4.84
CA CYS A 149 7.77 -14.89 -4.25
C CYS A 149 6.74 -15.54 -3.34
N ASN A 150 6.05 -14.78 -2.49
CA ASN A 150 5.02 -15.30 -1.59
C ASN A 150 3.86 -15.91 -2.36
N TYR A 151 3.39 -15.24 -3.41
CA TYR A 151 2.33 -15.76 -4.29
C TYR A 151 2.77 -17.06 -4.97
N LEU A 152 4.00 -17.10 -5.48
CA LEU A 152 4.59 -18.28 -6.12
C LEU A 152 5.10 -19.33 -5.12
N ARG A 153 4.92 -19.09 -3.81
CA ARG A 153 5.39 -19.94 -2.70
C ARG A 153 6.89 -20.27 -2.77
N ILE A 154 7.69 -19.29 -3.18
CA ILE A 154 9.15 -19.35 -3.23
C ILE A 154 9.71 -18.91 -1.87
N GLU A 155 10.47 -19.79 -1.22
CA GLU A 155 11.11 -19.48 0.07
C GLU A 155 12.31 -18.52 -0.13
N VAL A 156 12.18 -17.32 0.40
CA VAL A 156 13.22 -16.29 0.36
C VAL A 156 13.98 -16.32 1.68
N GLY A 157 15.07 -17.11 1.73
CA GLY A 157 15.98 -17.17 2.87
C GLY A 157 16.95 -15.98 2.92
N ALA A 158 18.26 -16.25 2.98
CA ALA A 158 19.30 -15.21 3.02
C ALA A 158 19.53 -14.46 1.68
N ASP A 159 18.96 -14.96 0.58
CA ASP A 159 19.04 -14.33 -0.73
C ASP A 159 17.98 -13.23 -0.90
N SER A 160 18.25 -12.23 -1.75
CA SER A 160 17.21 -11.26 -2.09
C SER A 160 16.09 -11.90 -2.90
N ALA A 161 14.83 -11.53 -2.61
CA ALA A 161 13.64 -12.07 -3.27
C ALA A 161 13.76 -12.04 -4.82
N ARG A 162 14.33 -10.96 -5.38
CA ARG A 162 14.61 -10.85 -6.83
C ARG A 162 15.55 -11.94 -7.34
N ARG A 163 16.67 -12.18 -6.66
CA ARG A 163 17.65 -13.21 -7.06
C ARG A 163 17.04 -14.60 -6.97
N LYS A 164 16.20 -14.82 -5.96
CA LYS A 164 15.50 -16.10 -5.78
C LYS A 164 14.42 -16.33 -6.82
N LEU A 165 13.66 -15.30 -7.16
CA LEU A 165 12.73 -15.32 -8.27
C LEU A 165 13.45 -15.60 -9.60
N LYS A 166 14.60 -14.97 -9.86
CA LYS A 166 15.40 -15.23 -11.06
C LYS A 166 15.85 -16.69 -11.15
N GLN A 167 16.31 -17.28 -10.05
CA GLN A 167 16.67 -18.70 -10.00
C GLN A 167 15.47 -19.61 -10.27
N TYR A 168 14.32 -19.28 -9.66
CA TYR A 168 13.09 -20.05 -9.84
C TYR A 168 12.59 -20.00 -11.29
N VAL A 169 12.56 -18.81 -11.90
CA VAL A 169 12.12 -18.60 -13.29
C VAL A 169 13.01 -19.39 -14.25
N ASN A 170 14.33 -19.33 -14.09
CA ASN A 170 15.26 -20.08 -14.93
C ASN A 170 15.11 -21.61 -14.79
N ALA A 171 14.72 -22.10 -13.61
CA ALA A 171 14.60 -23.53 -13.33
C ALA A 171 13.23 -24.12 -13.69
N ASN A 172 12.15 -23.35 -13.52
CA ASN A 172 10.78 -23.86 -13.60
C ASN A 172 9.95 -23.23 -14.70
N GLN A 173 10.31 -22.03 -15.17
CA GLN A 173 9.49 -21.23 -16.08
C GLN A 173 10.33 -20.56 -17.17
N PRO A 174 11.02 -21.33 -18.03
CA PRO A 174 11.92 -20.77 -19.06
C PRO A 174 11.19 -19.95 -20.12
N HIS A 175 9.85 -20.02 -20.18
CA HIS A 175 9.03 -19.23 -21.10
C HIS A 175 8.63 -17.85 -20.54
N TRP A 176 8.95 -17.55 -19.28
CA TRP A 176 8.67 -16.25 -18.67
C TRP A 176 9.72 -15.21 -19.07
N PRO A 177 9.40 -13.91 -19.03
CA PRO A 177 10.40 -12.87 -19.19
C PRO A 177 11.49 -12.95 -18.13
N ASP A 178 12.72 -12.59 -18.51
CA ASP A 178 13.85 -12.51 -17.59
C ASP A 178 13.62 -11.49 -16.47
N VAL A 179 14.05 -11.85 -15.25
CA VAL A 179 14.00 -10.96 -14.10
C VAL A 179 15.09 -9.87 -14.24
N PRO A 180 14.72 -8.59 -14.35
CA PRO A 180 15.66 -7.49 -14.62
C PRO A 180 16.72 -7.31 -13.54
N GLU A 181 17.96 -6.99 -13.94
CA GLU A 181 19.10 -6.64 -13.07
C GLU A 181 19.06 -5.17 -12.62
N PRO A 182 19.56 -4.83 -11.41
CA PRO A 182 19.72 -3.45 -10.99
C PRO A 182 20.65 -2.74 -11.96
N ILE A 183 20.29 -1.51 -12.33
CA ILE A 183 21.08 -0.71 -13.26
C ILE A 183 22.41 -0.39 -12.56
N VAL A 184 23.51 -1.00 -13.03
CA VAL A 184 24.84 -0.62 -12.58
C VAL A 184 25.12 0.75 -13.17
N LEU A 185 24.99 1.80 -12.36
CA LEU A 185 25.40 3.14 -12.75
C LEU A 185 26.93 3.13 -12.79
N ASN A 186 27.50 2.95 -13.99
CA ASN A 186 28.93 3.14 -14.20
C ASN A 186 29.27 4.58 -13.80
N ARG A 187 30.16 4.71 -12.81
CA ARG A 187 30.81 5.98 -12.46
C ARG A 187 31.93 6.28 -13.42
#